data_AF-A0A6N9TWD9-F1
#
_entry.id   AF-A0A6N9TWD9-F1
#
_cell.length_a   1.000
_cell.length_b   1.000
_cell.length_c   1.000
_cell.angle_alpha   90.00
_cell.angle_beta   90.00
_cell.angle_gamma   90.00
#
_symmetry.space_group_name_H-M   'P 1'
#
loop_
_entity.id
_entity.type
_entity.pdbx_description
1 polymer ?
#
loop_
_entity_poly.entity_id
_entity_poly.type
_entity_poly.pdbx_seq_one_letter_code
_entity_poly.pdbx_strand_id
1 'polypeptide(L)'
;MGAGAESGVEVVEYTDPLCPWAWGAEPVFRALRAASAGRVRWRRVYAVLFDHDDDPPPDPAAETAWYTRHVAEIGTHTLAPHTAGLSRVAASSWPASLVARAAGLQ
;
A
#
# COMPACT_ATOMS: atom_id res chain seq x y z
N MET A 1 -7.42 -25.49 35.04
CA MET A 1 -6.75 -26.32 34.01
C MET A 1 -6.63 -25.50 32.74
N GLY A 2 -5.43 -25.02 32.44
CA GLY A 2 -5.00 -24.54 31.12
C GLY A 2 -5.67 -23.28 30.57
N ALA A 3 -5.42 -22.12 31.17
CA ALA A 3 -5.45 -20.85 30.43
C ALA A 3 -4.27 -20.91 29.43
N GLY A 4 -4.51 -21.48 28.26
CA GLY A 4 -3.57 -21.39 27.15
C GLY A 4 -3.49 -19.93 26.78
N ALA A 5 -2.39 -19.27 27.11
CA ALA A 5 -2.08 -17.97 26.56
C ALA A 5 -2.12 -18.14 25.03
N GLU A 6 -3.14 -17.57 24.38
CA GLU A 6 -3.06 -17.29 22.95
C GLU A 6 -1.79 -16.48 22.80
N SER A 7 -0.73 -17.09 22.28
CA SER A 7 0.37 -16.32 21.72
C SER A 7 -0.22 -15.62 20.51
N GLY A 8 -0.89 -14.49 20.77
CA GLY A 8 -1.75 -13.79 19.82
C GLY A 8 -0.89 -13.30 18.68
N VAL A 9 -0.89 -14.08 17.59
CA VAL A 9 -0.12 -13.76 16.39
C VAL A 9 -0.66 -12.42 15.88
N GLU A 10 0.23 -11.43 15.79
CA GLU A 10 -0.06 -10.17 15.12
C GLU A 10 0.47 -10.24 13.69
N VAL A 11 -0.38 -9.86 12.74
CA VAL A 11 0.04 -9.55 11.37
C VAL A 11 0.07 -8.03 11.23
N VAL A 12 1.24 -7.50 10.88
CA VAL A 12 1.44 -6.08 10.61
C VAL A 12 1.54 -5.88 9.10
N GLU A 13 0.51 -5.26 8.52
CA GLU A 13 0.45 -4.90 7.11
C GLU A 13 1.04 -3.49 6.93
N TYR A 14 2.27 -3.41 6.45
CA TYR A 14 2.87 -2.16 6.00
C TYR A 14 2.39 -1.87 4.57
N THR A 15 1.82 -0.68 4.37
CA THR A 15 1.20 -0.30 3.10
C THR A 15 1.38 1.19 2.84
N ASP A 16 1.08 1.62 1.62
CA ASP A 16 1.01 3.02 1.24
C ASP A 16 -0.08 3.20 0.18
N PRO A 17 -0.96 4.22 0.28
CA PRO A 17 -2.08 4.38 -0.66
C PRO A 17 -1.65 4.63 -2.11
N LEU A 18 -0.41 5.07 -2.34
CA LEU A 18 0.15 5.36 -3.67
C LEU A 18 1.10 4.25 -4.16
N CYS A 19 1.29 3.17 -3.38
CA CYS A 19 2.14 2.05 -3.76
C CYS A 19 1.40 1.08 -4.72
N PRO A 20 1.85 0.93 -5.99
CA PRO A 20 1.22 0.04 -6.95
C PRO A 20 1.30 -1.45 -6.55
N TRP A 21 2.36 -1.85 -5.85
CA TRP A 21 2.48 -3.20 -5.30
C TRP A 21 1.46 -3.46 -4.18
N ALA A 22 1.27 -2.49 -3.28
CA ALA A 22 0.27 -2.61 -2.22
C ALA A 22 -1.15 -2.68 -2.79
N TRP A 23 -1.43 -1.90 -3.85
CA TRP A 23 -2.68 -2.00 -4.60
C TRP A 23 -2.87 -3.39 -5.19
N GLY A 24 -1.87 -3.94 -5.88
CA GLY A 24 -1.95 -5.27 -6.47
C GLY A 24 -2.03 -6.41 -5.45
N ALA A 25 -1.52 -6.21 -4.23
CA ALA A 25 -1.59 -7.20 -3.16
C ALA A 25 -2.95 -7.21 -2.43
N GLU A 26 -3.82 -6.21 -2.65
CA GLU A 26 -5.08 -6.05 -1.90
C GLU A 26 -5.96 -7.32 -1.92
N PRO A 27 -6.18 -8.02 -3.05
CA PRO A 27 -7.02 -9.22 -3.07
C PRO A 27 -6.45 -10.34 -2.20
N VAL A 28 -5.13 -10.50 -2.17
CA VAL A 28 -4.43 -11.51 -1.37
C VAL A 28 -4.55 -11.16 0.11
N PHE A 29 -4.30 -9.91 0.50
CA PHE A 29 -4.45 -9.48 1.89
C PHE A 29 -5.90 -9.54 2.37
N ARG A 30 -6.88 -9.26 1.51
CA ARG A 30 -8.30 -9.44 1.84
C ARG A 30 -8.63 -10.91 2.10
N ALA A 31 -8.18 -11.82 1.23
CA ALA A 31 -8.39 -13.25 1.41
C ALA A 31 -7.71 -13.77 2.69
N LEU A 32 -6.47 -13.34 2.94
CA LEU A 32 -5.73 -13.71 4.14
C LEU A 32 -6.42 -13.23 5.42
N ARG A 33 -6.86 -11.96 5.47
CA ARG A 33 -7.64 -11.42 6.60
C ARG A 33 -8.90 -12.22 6.88
N ALA A 34 -9.63 -12.64 5.84
CA ALA A 34 -10.82 -13.46 5.98
C ALA A 34 -10.48 -14.86 6.50
N ALA A 35 -9.45 -15.50 5.96
CA ALA A 35 -9.01 -16.85 6.36
C ALA A 35 -8.47 -16.90 7.81
N SER A 36 -7.89 -15.79 8.29
CA SER A 36 -7.32 -15.69 9.64
C SER A 36 -8.25 -14.99 10.64
N ALA A 37 -9.50 -14.72 10.27
CA ALA A 37 -10.45 -13.98 11.12
C ALA A 37 -10.64 -14.68 12.49
N GLY A 38 -10.54 -13.91 13.57
CA GLY A 38 -10.65 -14.41 14.94
C GLY A 38 -9.43 -15.19 15.46
N ARG A 39 -8.38 -15.37 14.64
CA ARG A 39 -7.16 -16.10 15.01
C ARG A 39 -5.91 -15.22 15.12
N VAL A 40 -5.93 -14.04 14.51
CA VAL A 40 -4.82 -13.09 14.51
C VAL A 40 -5.31 -11.69 14.79
N ARG A 41 -4.46 -10.88 15.43
CA ARG A 41 -4.64 -9.42 15.45
C ARG A 41 -4.07 -8.84 14.18
N TRP A 42 -4.90 -8.17 13.38
CA TRP A 42 -4.43 -7.50 12.16
C TRP A 42 -4.24 -6.00 12.43
N ARG A 43 -3.06 -5.47 12.09
CA ARG A 43 -2.76 -4.04 12.23
C ARG A 43 -2.17 -3.51 10.94
N ARG A 44 -2.71 -2.39 10.45
CA ARG A 44 -2.21 -1.69 9.26
C ARG A 44 -1.32 -0.50 9.66
N VAL A 45 -0.21 -0.32 8.96
CA VAL A 45 0.73 0.79 9.13
C VAL A 45 0.97 1.44 7.77
N TYR A 46 0.82 2.76 7.70
CA TYR A 46 1.09 3.51 6.48
C TYR A 46 2.54 4.02 6.48
N ALA A 47 3.34 3.61 5.49
CA ALA A 47 4.80 3.72 5.53
C ALA A 47 5.39 4.90 4.72
N VAL A 48 4.58 5.69 4.03
CA VAL A 48 5.00 6.85 3.21
C VAL A 48 6.04 6.49 2.15
N LEU A 49 5.57 6.05 0.99
CA LEU A 49 6.43 5.69 -0.14
C LEU A 49 7.04 6.91 -0.85
N PHE A 50 6.34 8.04 -0.86
CA PHE A 50 6.82 9.27 -1.48
C PHE A 50 6.94 10.34 -0.40
N ASP A 51 8.12 10.95 -0.28
CA ASP A 51 8.39 12.01 0.68
C ASP A 51 8.98 13.25 0.01
N HIS A 52 8.79 14.40 0.65
CA HIS A 52 9.37 15.67 0.24
C HIS A 52 10.87 15.77 0.52
N ASP A 53 11.40 14.87 1.37
CA ASP A 53 12.82 14.77 1.68
C ASP A 53 13.62 14.05 0.58
N ASP A 54 12.94 13.43 -0.41
CA ASP A 54 13.58 12.82 -1.56
C ASP A 54 14.07 13.90 -2.56
N ASP A 55 15.23 13.68 -3.17
CA ASP A 55 15.75 14.57 -4.21
C ASP A 55 14.75 14.65 -5.38
N PRO A 56 14.38 15.86 -5.84
CA PRO A 56 13.47 15.98 -6.96
C PRO A 56 14.10 15.36 -8.22
N PRO A 57 13.29 14.75 -9.09
CA PRO A 57 13.79 14.20 -10.34
C PRO A 57 14.40 15.32 -11.20
N PRO A 58 15.53 15.06 -11.88
CA PRO A 58 16.14 16.05 -12.77
C PRO A 58 15.21 16.40 -13.96
N ASP A 59 14.32 15.49 -14.36
CA ASP A 59 13.27 15.70 -15.34
C ASP A 59 11.96 15.04 -14.85
N PRO A 60 11.01 15.84 -14.31
CA PRO A 60 9.72 15.34 -13.82
C PRO A 60 8.85 14.67 -14.90
N ALA A 61 8.98 15.11 -16.16
CA ALA A 61 8.20 14.53 -17.26
C ALA A 61 8.76 13.15 -17.62
N ALA A 62 10.09 13.01 -17.69
CA ALA A 62 10.74 11.71 -17.89
C ALA A 62 10.44 10.74 -16.74
N GLU A 63 10.46 11.21 -15.49
CA GLU A 63 10.10 10.41 -14.32
C GLU A 63 8.64 9.94 -14.41
N THR A 64 7.70 10.83 -14.73
CA THR A 64 6.28 10.48 -14.87
C THR A 64 6.05 9.46 -15.98
N ALA A 65 6.74 9.61 -17.12
CA ALA A 65 6.69 8.64 -18.21
C ALA A 65 7.26 7.29 -17.81
N TRP A 66 8.35 7.27 -17.04
CA TRP A 66 8.93 6.04 -16.49
C TRP A 66 7.98 5.38 -15.49
N TYR A 67 7.47 6.12 -14.50
CA TYR A 67 6.60 5.58 -13.46
C TYR A 67 5.27 5.07 -14.04
N THR A 68 4.75 5.71 -15.09
CA THR A 68 3.57 5.21 -15.84
C THR A 68 3.84 3.80 -16.40
N ARG A 69 5.00 3.56 -17.02
CA ARG A 69 5.37 2.23 -17.51
C ARG A 69 5.54 1.23 -16.36
N HIS A 70 6.18 1.67 -15.28
CA HIS A 70 6.39 0.84 -14.10
C HIS A 70 5.07 0.37 -13.47
N VAL A 71 4.07 1.25 -13.34
CA VAL A 71 2.73 0.90 -12.87
C VAL A 71 2.06 -0.12 -13.81
N ALA A 72 2.22 0.02 -15.13
CA ALA A 72 1.67 -0.93 -16.10
C ALA A 72 2.33 -2.32 -16.04
N GLU A 73 3.65 -2.37 -15.83
CA GLU A 73 4.38 -3.63 -15.60
C GLU A 73 3.87 -4.33 -14.33
N ILE A 74 3.69 -3.59 -13.23
CA ILE A 74 3.13 -4.12 -11.99
C ILE A 74 1.68 -4.57 -12.19
N GLY A 75 0.87 -3.80 -12.91
CA GLY A 75 -0.51 -4.17 -13.23
C GLY A 75 -0.59 -5.45 -14.06
N THR A 76 0.37 -5.68 -14.97
CA THR A 76 0.49 -6.94 -15.73
C THR A 76 0.82 -8.12 -14.83
N HIS A 77 1.70 -7.91 -13.84
CA HIS A 77 2.11 -8.96 -12.90
C HIS A 77 1.02 -9.29 -11.86
N THR A 78 0.40 -8.27 -11.29
CA THR A 78 -0.58 -8.40 -10.19
C THR A 78 -2.02 -8.53 -10.68
N LEU A 79 -2.25 -8.30 -11.98
CA LEU A 79 -3.56 -8.19 -12.61
C LEU A 79 -4.42 -7.04 -12.04
N ALA A 80 -3.80 -6.10 -11.33
CA ALA A 80 -4.49 -4.97 -10.74
C ALA A 80 -4.90 -3.95 -11.83
N PRO A 81 -6.14 -3.42 -11.77
CA PRO A 81 -6.54 -2.35 -12.66
C PRO A 81 -5.71 -1.10 -12.38
N HIS A 82 -5.32 -0.40 -13.43
CA HIS A 82 -4.52 0.81 -13.36
C HIS A 82 -4.93 1.78 -14.48
N THR A 83 -4.60 3.06 -14.32
CA THR A 83 -4.82 4.07 -15.35
C THR A 83 -3.84 3.87 -16.52
N ALA A 84 -4.25 4.24 -17.73
CA ALA A 84 -3.41 4.20 -18.92
C ALA A 84 -2.26 5.23 -18.89
N GLY A 85 -2.37 6.28 -18.05
CA GLY A 85 -1.37 7.32 -17.93
C GLY A 85 -1.44 8.07 -16.61
N LEU A 86 -0.31 8.63 -16.19
CA LEU A 86 -0.19 9.52 -15.04
C LEU A 86 0.08 10.95 -15.50
N SER A 87 -0.55 11.92 -14.84
CA SER A 87 -0.26 13.34 -15.06
C SER A 87 1.00 13.82 -14.33
N ARG A 88 1.39 13.12 -13.25
CA ARG A 88 2.59 13.35 -12.45
C ARG A 88 2.86 12.18 -11.51
N VAL A 89 4.09 12.03 -11.03
CA VAL A 89 4.39 11.30 -9.79
C VAL A 89 4.02 12.18 -8.58
N ALA A 90 3.57 11.55 -7.50
CA ALA A 90 3.21 12.28 -6.29
C ALA A 90 4.47 12.78 -5.58
N ALA A 91 4.49 14.05 -5.20
CA ALA A 91 5.57 14.61 -4.39
C ALA A 91 5.57 14.08 -2.95
N SER A 92 4.42 13.62 -2.45
CA SER A 92 4.33 12.90 -1.19
C SER A 92 3.06 12.05 -1.12
N SER A 93 3.12 10.90 -0.45
CA SER A 93 1.98 10.05 -0.09
C SER A 93 1.48 10.30 1.34
N TRP A 94 2.12 11.18 2.10
CA TRP A 94 1.75 11.47 3.49
C TRP A 94 0.31 11.94 3.65
N PRO A 95 -0.21 12.92 2.86
CA PRO A 95 -1.60 13.34 2.99
C PRO A 95 -2.59 12.20 2.74
N ALA A 96 -2.33 11.37 1.73
CA ALA A 96 -3.16 10.20 1.43
C ALA A 96 -3.13 9.18 2.58
N SER A 97 -1.95 8.96 3.17
CA SER A 97 -1.76 8.08 4.32
C SER A 97 -2.52 8.57 5.56
N LEU A 98 -2.52 9.89 5.83
CA LEU A 98 -3.29 10.48 6.92
C LEU A 98 -4.80 10.30 6.73
N VAL A 99 -5.31 10.56 5.53
CA VAL A 99 -6.74 10.36 5.20
C VAL A 99 -7.12 8.89 5.38
N ALA A 100 -6.32 7.97 4.85
CA ALA A 100 -6.56 6.53 4.96
C ALA A 100 -6.51 6.04 6.42
N ARG A 101 -5.63 6.61 7.25
CA ARG A 101 -5.59 6.34 8.69
C ARG A 101 -6.81 6.87 9.41
N ALA A 102 -7.22 8.11 9.12
CA ALA A 102 -8.38 8.75 9.76
C ALA A 102 -9.68 8.02 9.43
N ALA A 103 -9.86 7.61 8.17
CA ALA A 103 -11.04 6.84 7.73
C ALA A 103 -11.17 5.49 8.47
N GLY A 104 -10.05 4.88 8.88
CA GLY A 104 -10.05 3.64 9.65
C GLY A 104 -10.45 3.80 11.12
N LEU A 105 -10.75 5.01 11.60
CA LEU A 105 -11.23 5.28 12.96
C LEU A 105 -12.76 5.29 13.08
N GLN A 106 -13.49 5.23 11.96
CA GLN A 106 -14.96 5.22 11.89
C GLN A 106 -15.50 3.79 11.95
#